data_AF-A0A2K9J1F7-F1
#
_entry.id   AF-A0A2K9J1F7-F1
#
_cell.length_a   1.000
_cell.length_b   1.000
_cell.length_c   1.000
_cell.angle_alpha   90.00
_cell.angle_beta   90.00
_cell.angle_gamma   90.00
#
_symmetry.space_group_name_H-M   'P 1'
#
loop_
_entity.id
_entity.type
_entity.pdbx_description
1 polymer ?
#
loop_
_entity_poly.entity_id
_entity_poly.type
_entity_poly.pdbx_seq_one_letter_code
_entity_poly.pdbx_strand_id
1 'polypeptide(L)'
;MKKRTSIVDNLFTNSVSTSSILSIGDTENAALKFKGLAIQKQNPVFSKRDEETFNYPLFKRDTNWPEPKMLVNKLTTHHKGSIHVANVASIGVSSSSLLQIGNLTRVYAESRVKHFRKLQDTSESFE
;
A
#
# COMPACT_ATOMS: atom_id res chain seq x y z
N MET A 1 18.19 3.42 -21.89
CA MET A 1 18.73 2.36 -21.01
C MET A 1 18.09 1.04 -21.39
N LYS A 2 18.85 -0.03 -21.61
CA LYS A 2 18.28 -1.35 -21.91
C LYS A 2 17.65 -1.92 -20.64
N LYS A 3 16.34 -2.17 -20.62
CA LYS A 3 15.65 -2.76 -19.46
C LYS A 3 16.02 -4.25 -19.34
N ARG A 4 15.91 -4.81 -18.13
CA ARG A 4 16.10 -6.25 -17.89
C ARG A 4 14.75 -6.97 -17.94
N THR A 5 14.76 -8.22 -18.39
CA THR A 5 13.60 -9.12 -18.29
C THR A 5 13.64 -9.86 -16.96
N SER A 6 12.56 -9.77 -16.18
CA SER A 6 12.39 -10.60 -14.99
C SER A 6 11.80 -11.94 -15.38
N ILE A 7 12.48 -13.04 -15.04
CA ILE A 7 12.05 -14.41 -15.27
C ILE A 7 11.82 -15.02 -13.89
N VAL A 8 10.57 -15.31 -13.57
CA VAL A 8 10.16 -15.87 -12.27
C VAL A 8 9.50 -17.21 -12.52
N ASP A 9 10.03 -18.28 -11.96
CA ASP A 9 9.53 -19.63 -12.24
C ASP A 9 8.23 -19.90 -11.48
N ASN A 10 8.18 -19.52 -10.19
CA ASN A 10 6.98 -19.67 -9.36
C ASN A 10 6.65 -18.38 -8.61
N LEU A 11 5.37 -17.99 -8.67
CA LEU A 11 4.80 -16.92 -7.86
C LEU A 11 3.65 -17.47 -7.01
N PHE A 12 3.79 -17.36 -5.69
CA PHE A 12 2.72 -17.65 -4.73
C PHE A 12 2.37 -16.38 -3.96
N THR A 13 1.09 -16.00 -3.95
CA THR A 13 0.60 -14.89 -3.12
C THR A 13 -0.73 -15.28 -2.48
N ASN A 14 -0.77 -15.33 -1.15
CA ASN A 14 -1.96 -15.79 -0.44
C ASN A 14 -3.11 -14.76 -0.45
N SER A 15 -2.81 -13.46 -0.46
CA SER A 15 -3.86 -12.44 -0.56
C SER A 15 -3.39 -11.14 -1.23
N VAL A 16 -4.29 -10.49 -1.96
CA VAL A 16 -4.12 -9.12 -2.47
C VAL A 16 -5.38 -8.35 -2.07
N SER A 17 -5.24 -7.31 -1.25
CA SER A 17 -6.39 -6.61 -0.65
C SER A 17 -6.16 -5.10 -0.56
N THR A 18 -7.22 -4.34 -0.28
CA THR A 18 -7.17 -2.92 0.14
C THR A 18 -6.21 -2.03 -0.68
N SER A 19 -6.68 -1.55 -1.84
CA SER A 19 -5.90 -0.66 -2.73
C SER A 19 -4.51 -1.19 -3.06
N SER A 20 -4.37 -2.50 -3.27
CA SER A 20 -3.08 -3.13 -3.58
C SER A 20 -3.09 -3.81 -4.93
N ILE A 21 -1.89 -3.96 -5.50
CA ILE A 21 -1.70 -4.43 -6.87
C ILE A 21 -0.66 -5.55 -6.86
N LEU A 22 -0.96 -6.64 -7.56
CA LEU A 22 0.03 -7.60 -8.03
C LEU A 22 0.12 -7.42 -9.55
N SER A 23 1.31 -7.10 -10.05
CA SER A 23 1.53 -6.78 -11.47
C SER A 23 2.67 -7.62 -12.02
N ILE A 24 2.42 -8.29 -13.16
CA ILE A 24 3.39 -9.06 -13.91
C ILE A 24 3.52 -8.41 -15.30
N GLY A 25 4.71 -7.95 -15.63
CA GLY A 25 5.01 -7.19 -16.83
C GLY A 25 5.70 -5.86 -16.52
N ASP A 26 5.82 -5.02 -17.53
CA ASP A 26 6.39 -3.69 -17.37
C ASP A 26 5.30 -2.68 -17.04
N THR A 27 5.57 -1.81 -16.07
CA THR A 27 4.68 -0.75 -15.62
C THR A 27 5.40 0.58 -15.68
N GLU A 28 4.79 1.58 -16.32
CA GLU A 28 5.39 2.91 -16.35
C GLU A 28 5.16 3.64 -15.02
N ASN A 29 3.90 3.78 -14.61
CA ASN A 29 3.52 4.54 -13.43
C ASN A 29 2.53 3.72 -12.60
N ALA A 30 2.77 3.64 -11.29
CA ALA A 30 1.83 3.07 -10.33
C ALA A 30 1.51 4.10 -9.24
N ALA A 31 0.23 4.48 -9.12
CA ALA A 31 -0.24 5.40 -8.09
C ALA A 31 -1.24 4.67 -7.19
N LEU A 32 -0.85 4.44 -5.93
CA LEU A 32 -1.62 3.70 -4.95
C LEU A 32 -2.02 4.66 -3.82
N LYS A 33 -3.29 4.59 -3.42
CA LYS A 33 -3.83 5.40 -2.33
C LYS A 33 -4.76 4.57 -1.46
N PHE A 34 -4.51 4.60 -0.16
CA PHE A 34 -5.34 3.94 0.84
C PHE A 34 -5.70 4.89 1.98
N LYS A 35 -6.97 4.84 2.39
CA LYS A 35 -7.48 5.48 3.60
C LYS A 35 -8.21 4.42 4.42
N GLY A 36 -7.75 4.20 5.65
CA GLY A 36 -8.31 3.21 6.57
C GLY A 36 -8.70 3.82 7.90
N LEU A 37 -9.87 3.43 8.42
CA LEU A 37 -10.28 3.67 9.80
C LEU A 37 -10.28 2.32 10.52
N ALA A 38 -9.50 2.22 11.59
CA ALA A 38 -9.49 1.07 12.48
C ALA A 38 -10.12 1.49 13.81
N ILE A 39 -11.40 1.14 13.99
CA ILE A 39 -12.17 1.54 15.17
C ILE A 39 -12.26 0.35 16.11
N GLN A 40 -11.76 0.53 17.32
CA GLN A 40 -11.98 -0.43 18.41
C GLN A 40 -13.13 0.05 19.28
N LYS A 41 -14.18 -0.75 19.44
CA LYS A 41 -15.30 -0.43 20.35
C LYS A 41 -15.15 -1.20 21.65
N GLN A 42 -15.59 -0.60 22.75
CA GLN A 42 -15.75 -1.30 24.03
C GLN A 42 -16.93 -2.29 24.01
N ASN A 43 -18.04 -1.92 23.36
CA ASN A 43 -19.19 -2.80 23.14
C ASN A 43 -19.06 -3.50 21.77
N PRO A 44 -19.24 -4.83 21.69
CA PRO A 44 -19.13 -5.59 20.43
C PRO A 44 -20.27 -5.35 19.43
N VAL A 45 -21.32 -4.61 19.77
CA VAL A 45 -22.44 -4.32 18.86
C VAL A 45 -22.06 -3.21 17.87
N PHE A 46 -22.14 -3.47 16.57
CA PHE A 46 -21.94 -2.48 15.51
C PHE A 46 -23.29 -2.08 14.90
N SER A 47 -23.53 -0.79 14.79
CA SER A 47 -24.72 -0.19 14.21
C SER A 47 -24.34 0.88 13.18
N LYS A 48 -25.30 1.32 12.35
CA LYS A 48 -25.07 2.44 11.41
C LYS A 48 -24.65 3.74 12.11
N ARG A 49 -25.01 3.93 13.38
CA ARG A 49 -24.56 5.09 14.18
C ARG A 49 -23.06 5.07 14.47
N ASP A 50 -22.42 3.92 14.33
CA ASP A 50 -20.99 3.76 14.55
C ASP A 50 -20.14 4.04 13.31
N GLU A 51 -20.77 4.21 12.15
CA GLU A 51 -20.10 4.57 10.90
C GLU A 51 -19.34 5.88 11.10
N GLU A 52 -18.05 5.82 10.77
CA GLU A 52 -17.17 6.95 10.86
C GLU A 52 -16.81 7.46 9.48
N THR A 53 -16.60 8.76 9.40
CA THR A 53 -16.19 9.40 8.16
C THR A 53 -14.69 9.64 8.17
N PHE A 54 -14.11 9.79 6.98
CA PHE A 54 -12.70 10.19 6.84
C PHE A 54 -12.48 11.69 7.14
N ASN A 55 -13.35 12.34 7.91
CA ASN A 55 -13.27 13.77 8.23
C ASN A 55 -12.28 14.07 9.37
N TYR A 56 -11.07 13.55 9.26
CA TYR A 56 -9.99 13.80 10.20
C TYR A 56 -8.86 14.59 9.52
N PRO A 57 -8.12 15.46 10.23
CA PRO A 57 -7.01 16.22 9.66
C PRO A 57 -5.98 15.35 8.94
N LEU A 58 -5.76 14.12 9.45
CA LEU A 58 -4.89 13.13 8.81
C LEU A 58 -5.23 12.90 7.33
N PHE A 59 -6.50 12.81 6.97
CA PHE A 59 -6.95 12.50 5.61
C PHE A 59 -7.01 13.71 4.67
N LYS A 60 -6.78 14.92 5.20
CA LYS A 60 -6.76 16.20 4.47
C LYS A 60 -5.35 16.76 4.29
N ARG A 61 -4.39 16.35 5.13
CA ARG A 61 -2.99 16.78 5.03
C ARG A 61 -2.37 16.29 3.73
N ASP A 62 -1.56 17.10 3.06
CA ASP A 62 -0.81 16.69 1.87
C ASP A 62 0.21 15.58 2.17
N THR A 63 0.64 14.88 1.13
CA THR A 63 1.68 13.85 1.26
C THR A 63 3.04 14.50 1.19
N ASN A 64 3.87 14.21 2.18
CA ASN A 64 5.27 14.63 2.14
C ASN A 64 6.05 13.67 1.23
N TRP A 65 6.18 14.04 -0.04
CA TRP A 65 6.98 13.28 -0.99
C TRP A 65 8.47 13.59 -0.79
N PRO A 66 9.36 12.59 -0.94
CA PRO A 66 10.80 12.87 -0.94
C PRO A 66 11.12 13.88 -2.04
N GLU A 67 11.92 14.88 -1.71
CA GLU A 67 12.32 15.90 -2.68
C GLU A 67 12.99 15.24 -3.91
N PRO A 68 12.79 15.82 -5.11
CA PRO A 68 13.45 15.33 -6.31
C PRO A 68 14.97 15.23 -6.07
N LYS A 69 15.54 14.05 -6.31
CA LYS A 69 16.99 13.87 -6.19
C LYS A 69 17.70 14.88 -7.10
N MET A 70 18.82 15.44 -6.61
CA MET A 70 19.75 16.24 -7.41
C MET A 70 19.98 15.59 -8.79
N LEU A 71 20.05 16.44 -9.83
CA LEU A 71 20.36 16.00 -11.19
C LEU A 71 21.80 15.46 -11.23
N VAL A 72 21.94 14.15 -11.04
CA VAL A 72 23.20 13.43 -11.20
C VAL A 72 23.17 12.64 -12.49
N ASN A 73 24.26 12.71 -13.25
CA ASN A 73 24.43 11.87 -14.43
C ASN A 73 24.71 10.43 -13.99
N LYS A 74 23.71 9.56 -14.12
CA LYS A 74 23.81 8.15 -13.79
C LYS A 74 23.81 7.31 -15.06
N LEU A 75 24.90 6.57 -15.29
CA LEU A 75 24.93 5.47 -16.25
C LEU A 75 24.70 4.15 -15.52
N THR A 76 23.73 3.35 -15.96
CA THR A 76 23.49 2.00 -15.43
C THR A 76 23.79 0.97 -16.51
N THR A 77 24.74 0.09 -16.24
CA THR A 77 25.11 -1.02 -17.14
C THR A 77 24.67 -2.34 -16.52
N HIS A 78 23.93 -3.15 -17.27
CA HIS A 78 23.51 -4.48 -16.83
C HIS A 78 24.43 -5.55 -17.41
N HIS A 79 25.13 -6.31 -16.55
CA HIS A 79 25.99 -7.42 -16.99
C HIS A 79 25.21 -8.55 -17.65
N LYS A 80 23.91 -8.70 -17.33
CA LYS A 80 22.99 -9.67 -17.93
C LYS A 80 21.65 -9.00 -18.27
N GLY A 81 21.06 -9.42 -19.39
CA GLY A 81 19.77 -8.92 -19.87
C GLY A 81 18.56 -9.41 -19.08
N SER A 82 18.74 -10.38 -18.20
CA SER A 82 17.65 -10.95 -17.39
C SER A 82 18.04 -11.14 -15.93
N ILE A 83 17.02 -11.15 -15.10
CA ILE A 83 17.07 -11.54 -13.69
C ILE A 83 16.24 -12.81 -13.58
N HIS A 84 16.84 -13.91 -13.12
CA HIS A 84 16.13 -15.16 -12.88
C HIS A 84 15.89 -15.33 -11.39
N VAL A 85 14.64 -15.61 -11.01
CA VAL A 85 14.22 -15.84 -9.63
C VAL A 85 13.37 -17.11 -9.61
N ALA A 86 13.82 -18.14 -8.90
CA ALA A 86 13.11 -19.41 -8.88
C ALA A 86 11.73 -19.28 -8.22
N ASN A 87 11.65 -18.64 -7.04
CA ASN A 87 10.42 -18.59 -6.26
C ASN A 87 10.21 -17.21 -5.63
N VAL A 88 9.00 -16.68 -5.79
CA VAL A 88 8.50 -15.51 -5.07
C VAL A 88 7.29 -15.95 -4.26
N ALA A 89 7.35 -15.80 -2.94
CA ALA A 89 6.24 -16.11 -2.04
C ALA A 89 5.88 -14.88 -1.20
N SER A 90 4.60 -14.51 -1.19
CA SER A 90 4.05 -13.41 -0.39
C SER A 90 2.82 -13.86 0.39
N ILE A 91 2.73 -13.50 1.67
CA ILE A 91 1.56 -13.80 2.51
C ILE A 91 0.41 -12.85 2.18
N GLY A 92 0.71 -11.61 1.82
CA GLY A 92 -0.31 -10.61 1.53
C GLY A 92 0.26 -9.31 0.98
N VAL A 93 -0.48 -8.69 0.06
CA VAL A 93 -0.22 -7.34 -0.45
C VAL A 93 -1.44 -6.49 -0.07
N SER A 94 -1.25 -5.50 0.81
CA SER A 94 -2.36 -4.73 1.39
C SER A 94 -2.03 -3.24 1.62
N SER A 95 -3.06 -2.41 1.75
CA SER A 95 -2.99 -1.00 2.18
C SER A 95 -2.05 -0.12 1.35
N SER A 96 -2.35 0.06 0.06
CA SER A 96 -1.52 0.84 -0.88
C SER A 96 -0.16 0.19 -1.20
N SER A 97 -0.14 -1.14 -1.34
CA SER A 97 1.07 -1.91 -1.64
C SER A 97 1.10 -2.46 -3.08
N LEU A 98 2.29 -2.63 -3.63
CA LEU A 98 2.53 -3.16 -4.98
C LEU A 98 3.53 -4.31 -4.94
N LEU A 99 3.12 -5.48 -5.45
CA LEU A 99 4.02 -6.58 -5.79
C LEU A 99 4.24 -6.59 -7.30
N GLN A 100 5.43 -6.20 -7.75
CA GLN A 100 5.78 -6.09 -9.17
C GLN A 100 6.77 -7.18 -9.60
N ILE A 101 6.45 -7.89 -10.68
CA ILE A 101 7.39 -8.70 -11.45
C ILE A 101 7.57 -8.06 -12.82
N GLY A 102 8.76 -7.49 -13.06
CA GLY A 102 9.09 -6.78 -14.30
C GLY A 102 9.61 -5.38 -14.00
N ASN A 103 9.64 -4.49 -14.99
CA ASN A 103 10.16 -3.14 -14.77
C ASN A 103 9.08 -2.19 -14.24
N LEU A 104 9.45 -1.32 -13.31
CA LEU A 104 8.60 -0.25 -12.80
C LEU A 104 9.38 1.07 -12.87
N THR A 105 8.85 2.06 -13.60
CA THR A 105 9.55 3.35 -13.75
C THR A 105 9.28 4.29 -12.57
N ARG A 106 8.00 4.48 -12.20
CA ARG A 106 7.60 5.37 -11.11
C ARG A 106 6.54 4.72 -10.25
N VAL A 107 6.64 4.92 -8.94
CA VAL A 107 5.62 4.49 -7.98
C VAL A 107 5.38 5.58 -6.96
N TYR A 108 4.10 5.85 -6.70
CA TYR A 108 3.62 6.75 -5.68
C TYR A 108 2.64 5.96 -4.82
N ALA A 109 2.98 5.71 -3.57
CA ALA A 109 2.14 4.94 -2.66
C ALA A 109 1.88 5.76 -1.40
N GLU A 110 0.60 5.99 -1.09
CA GLU A 110 0.17 6.76 0.07
C GLU A 110 -0.84 5.94 0.88
N SER A 111 -0.49 5.61 2.11
CA SER A 111 -1.37 4.92 3.05
C SER A 111 -1.62 5.79 4.28
N ARG A 112 -2.89 6.08 4.56
CA ARG A 112 -3.30 6.80 5.77
C ARG A 112 -4.23 5.93 6.59
N VAL A 113 -3.81 5.61 7.80
CA VAL A 113 -4.61 4.80 8.72
C VAL A 113 -4.80 5.57 10.00
N LYS A 114 -6.06 5.73 10.43
CA LYS A 114 -6.38 6.25 11.76
C LYS A 114 -6.92 5.12 12.61
N HIS A 115 -6.20 4.80 13.68
CA HIS A 115 -6.63 3.85 14.69
C HIS A 115 -7.09 4.63 15.93
N PHE A 116 -8.27 4.31 16.45
CA PHE A 116 -8.75 4.86 17.71
C PHE A 116 -9.76 3.94 18.39
N ARG A 117 -9.90 4.12 19.70
CA ARG A 117 -10.86 3.40 20.54
C ARG A 117 -12.04 4.31 20.89
N LYS A 118 -13.26 3.80 20.72
CA LYS A 118 -14.50 4.39 21.23
C LYS A 118 -14.84 3.74 22.57
N LEU A 119 -14.76 4.53 23.63
CA LEU A 119 -15.17 4.15 24.97
C LEU A 119 -16.65 4.49 25.15
N GLN A 120 -17.36 3.74 25.99
CA GLN A 120 -18.71 4.13 26.40
C GLN A 120 -18.60 5.27 27.42
N ASP A 121 -19.48 6.26 27.30
CA ASP A 121 -19.62 7.25 28.35
C ASP A 121 -20.22 6.59 29.60
N THR A 122 -19.61 6.83 30.75
CA THR A 122 -20.03 6.27 32.04
C THR A 122 -21.46 6.71 32.43
N SER A 123 -22.01 7.75 31.80
CA SER A 123 -23.35 8.30 32.08
C SER A 123 -24.54 7.52 31.50
N GLU A 124 -24.33 6.50 30.65
CA GLU A 124 -25.42 5.67 30.09
C GLU A 124 -25.67 4.36 30.89
N SER A 125 -25.16 4.26 32.12
CA SER A 125 -25.26 3.03 32.95
C SER A 125 -26.38 3.03 33.99
N PHE A 126 -27.32 3.99 33.95
CA PHE A 126 -28.48 4.02 34.84
C PHE A 126 -29.74 4.52 34.12
N GLU A 127 -30.37 3.66 33.33
CA GLU A 127 -31.83 3.67 33.07
C GLU A 127 -32.30 2.24 32.74
#